data_AF-A0A6J3HG73-F1
#
_entry.id   AF-A0A6J3HG73-F1
#
_cell.length_a   1.000
_cell.length_b   1.000
_cell.length_c   1.000
_cell.angle_alpha   90.00
_cell.angle_beta   90.00
_cell.angle_gamma   90.00
#
_symmetry.space_group_name_H-M   'P 1'
#
loop_
_entity.id
_entity.type
_entity.pdbx_description
1 polymer ?
#
loop_
_entity_poly.entity_id
_entity_poly.type
_entity_poly.pdbx_seq_one_letter_code
_entity_poly.pdbx_strand_id
1 'polypeptide(L)'
;APRPDILPHPSQVQELQDSLLRLERFPRLSHSQAGGSGSGSSSSEADREPWETQDSFSLAHPLLQRLHSHSSTQILGPLPTQPLSPEVHIMEAHMEQLRGNIEKLKCFNRLLSAVLQGYKGHCESLSMQLGQREAEATALQLALQYSEHCEEAYRVLLALREADSEAGAEAPMGDLQEAEKEAWRLLAQEETTRDAGALQNPQPSPEGSSVDKPTEEVAFQLRSYAQRLQERCALVKILSEPGPTLAPIPTLPRAEVMVQAILGTQHGPALPRLEKTQIQQDLIATRETLADLMLRLQLVRREKRGLELREAALRALGPAHVLLLEQLRWEWAELRAGGANSSGGDSSRGDSSGGEEEWHQGLPAVPGGTSGVDGGQVGKAWDPEKLAQELAVSLTRAADLREQLQSLRGELERMAQKGRARRSQSAELNRDLCKAHR
;
A
#
# COMPACT_ATOMS: atom_id res chain seq x y z
N ALA A 1 -12.93 51.07 56.60
CA ALA A 1 -12.09 51.28 55.40
C ALA A 1 -12.12 50.01 54.57
N PRO A 2 -12.51 50.07 53.29
CA PRO A 2 -12.83 48.92 52.45
C PRO A 2 -11.58 48.33 51.76
N ARG A 3 -11.66 47.05 51.37
CA ARG A 3 -10.69 46.33 50.54
C ARG A 3 -10.87 46.74 49.07
N PRO A 4 -9.81 46.87 48.25
CA PRO A 4 -9.96 47.16 46.83
C PRO A 4 -10.22 45.88 46.02
N ASP A 5 -11.21 45.98 45.15
CA ASP A 5 -11.55 45.01 44.12
C ASP A 5 -10.46 44.93 43.03
N ILE A 6 -10.09 43.72 42.64
CA ILE A 6 -9.20 43.46 41.49
C ILE A 6 -10.09 43.14 40.30
N LEU A 7 -10.35 44.16 39.46
CA LEU A 7 -10.90 43.99 38.12
C LEU A 7 -9.75 43.64 37.15
N PRO A 8 -9.90 42.66 36.24
CA PRO A 8 -8.90 42.40 35.21
C PRO A 8 -8.89 43.51 34.15
N HIS A 9 -7.70 43.94 33.74
CA HIS A 9 -7.50 45.05 32.81
C HIS A 9 -8.09 44.76 31.41
N PRO A 10 -8.82 45.71 30.80
CA PRO A 10 -9.52 45.53 29.51
C PRO A 10 -8.58 45.24 28.33
N SER A 11 -7.29 45.56 28.45
CA SER A 11 -6.29 45.36 27.39
C SER A 11 -6.02 43.88 27.09
N GLN A 12 -6.09 43.00 28.10
CA GLN A 12 -5.78 41.57 27.96
C GLN A 12 -6.93 40.79 27.30
N VAL A 13 -8.17 41.24 27.50
CA VAL A 13 -9.35 40.66 26.85
C VAL A 13 -9.38 41.04 25.37
N GLN A 14 -8.99 42.28 25.04
CA GLN A 14 -8.90 42.77 23.66
C GLN A 14 -7.83 41.99 22.85
N GLU A 15 -6.65 41.76 23.41
CA GLU A 15 -5.60 40.96 22.74
C GLU A 15 -6.02 39.50 22.49
N LEU A 16 -6.77 38.90 23.42
CA LEU A 16 -7.31 37.55 23.24
C LEU A 16 -8.39 37.49 22.16
N GLN A 17 -9.24 38.52 22.07
CA GLN A 17 -10.25 38.65 21.02
C GLN A 17 -9.61 38.85 19.64
N ASP A 18 -8.57 39.68 19.55
CA ASP A 18 -7.83 39.91 18.31
C ASP A 18 -7.04 38.66 17.87
N SER A 19 -6.60 37.84 18.82
CA SER A 19 -5.94 36.55 18.57
C SER A 19 -6.91 35.49 18.03
N LEU A 20 -8.13 35.43 18.58
CA LEU A 20 -9.19 34.53 18.11
C LEU A 20 -9.69 34.90 16.71
N LEU A 21 -9.83 36.19 16.40
CA LEU A 21 -10.23 36.69 15.08
C LEU A 21 -9.17 36.45 13.98
N ARG A 22 -7.91 36.18 14.34
CA ARG A 22 -6.87 35.73 13.41
C ARG A 22 -6.94 34.23 13.12
N LEU A 23 -7.42 33.43 14.06
CA LEU A 23 -7.60 31.98 13.91
C LEU A 23 -8.81 31.63 13.04
N GLU A 24 -9.86 32.45 13.03
CA GLU A 24 -11.07 32.22 12.22
C GLU A 24 -10.91 32.54 10.72
N ARG A 25 -9.75 33.06 10.27
CA ARG A 25 -9.56 33.58 8.90
C ARG A 25 -8.92 32.62 7.88
N PHE A 26 -8.95 31.31 8.09
CA PHE A 26 -8.53 30.34 7.06
C PHE A 26 -9.72 29.63 6.40
N PRO A 27 -9.75 29.51 5.05
CA PRO A 27 -10.91 29.01 4.33
C PRO A 27 -11.06 27.50 4.49
N ARG A 28 -12.32 27.04 4.59
CA ARG A 28 -12.70 25.64 4.67
C ARG A 28 -12.24 24.88 3.42
N LEU A 29 -11.50 23.79 3.60
CA LEU A 29 -11.14 22.83 2.55
C LEU A 29 -12.41 22.20 1.94
N SER A 30 -12.67 22.50 0.68
CA SER A 30 -13.71 21.89 -0.15
C SER A 30 -13.22 20.60 -0.82
N HIS A 31 -14.04 19.56 -0.66
CA HIS A 31 -14.25 18.37 -1.51
C HIS A 31 -13.16 17.88 -2.48
N SER A 32 -12.68 16.66 -2.25
CA SER A 32 -12.06 15.82 -3.28
C SER A 32 -13.14 15.11 -4.10
N GLN A 33 -13.20 15.43 -5.40
CA GLN A 33 -13.94 14.68 -6.39
C GLN A 33 -12.98 13.75 -7.14
N ALA A 34 -13.43 12.52 -7.34
CA ALA A 34 -12.74 11.46 -8.06
C ALA A 34 -12.64 11.71 -9.57
N GLY A 35 -11.64 11.10 -10.22
CA GLY A 35 -11.74 10.65 -11.62
C GLY A 35 -10.49 10.86 -12.49
N GLY A 36 -10.00 9.77 -13.08
CA GLY A 36 -9.54 9.79 -14.48
C GLY A 36 -8.04 9.69 -14.79
N SER A 37 -7.55 8.45 -14.90
CA SER A 37 -6.90 7.85 -16.09
C SER A 37 -5.93 8.66 -16.98
N GLY A 38 -4.72 8.11 -17.19
CA GLY A 38 -4.14 7.99 -18.54
C GLY A 38 -2.76 8.61 -18.82
N SER A 39 -1.77 7.71 -18.97
CA SER A 39 -0.66 7.71 -19.95
C SER A 39 0.43 8.81 -19.98
N GLY A 40 1.69 8.36 -19.96
CA GLY A 40 2.66 8.75 -21.00
C GLY A 40 3.94 9.49 -20.58
N SER A 41 5.05 8.74 -20.58
CA SER A 41 6.40 9.12 -21.01
C SER A 41 7.35 10.00 -20.16
N SER A 42 8.62 9.59 -20.29
CA SER A 42 9.87 9.89 -19.58
C SER A 42 10.43 11.32 -19.57
N SER A 43 11.36 11.48 -18.62
CA SER A 43 12.53 12.37 -18.54
C SER A 43 12.34 13.81 -18.04
N SER A 44 12.98 14.13 -16.92
CA SER A 44 14.05 15.13 -16.84
C SER A 44 14.55 15.23 -15.40
N GLU A 45 15.85 15.07 -15.26
CA GLU A 45 16.66 15.43 -14.11
C GLU A 45 16.67 16.97 -14.00
N ALA A 46 16.24 17.51 -12.86
CA ALA A 46 16.68 18.79 -12.28
C ALA A 46 15.82 19.13 -11.04
N ASP A 47 16.47 19.08 -9.89
CA ASP A 47 16.49 20.19 -8.93
C ASP A 47 15.15 20.77 -8.45
N ARG A 48 14.61 20.26 -7.33
CA ARG A 48 13.91 21.09 -6.32
C ARG A 48 13.59 20.34 -5.01
N GLU A 49 14.39 20.69 -4.00
CA GLU A 49 14.06 20.93 -2.59
C GLU A 49 13.42 19.85 -1.67
N PRO A 50 13.80 19.88 -0.37
CA PRO A 50 13.48 18.86 0.60
C PRO A 50 12.12 19.12 1.25
N TRP A 51 11.48 18.05 1.71
CA TRP A 51 10.31 18.13 2.57
C TRP A 51 10.65 18.86 3.88
N GLU A 52 10.45 20.17 3.92
CA GLU A 52 10.22 20.88 5.17
C GLU A 52 8.83 20.47 5.67
N THR A 53 8.81 19.49 6.57
CA THR A 53 7.67 19.31 7.46
C THR A 53 7.52 20.59 8.28
N GLN A 54 6.58 21.45 7.88
CA GLN A 54 6.17 22.59 8.69
C GLN A 54 5.84 22.12 10.11
N ASP A 55 6.67 22.57 11.04
CA ASP A 55 6.54 22.31 12.47
C ASP A 55 5.22 22.88 12.99
N SER A 56 4.24 22.00 13.11
CA SER A 56 3.05 22.24 13.95
C SER A 56 3.42 22.41 15.43
N PHE A 57 4.69 22.16 15.80
CA PHE A 57 5.24 22.27 17.15
C PHE A 57 5.83 23.66 17.48
N SER A 58 6.14 24.50 16.49
CA SER A 58 6.71 25.83 16.73
C SER A 58 5.68 26.84 17.28
N LEU A 59 4.39 26.63 17.00
CA LEU A 59 3.30 27.46 17.53
C LEU A 59 2.94 27.16 19.00
N ALA A 60 3.32 25.98 19.52
CA ALA A 60 3.06 25.60 20.92
C ALA A 60 4.13 26.14 21.90
N HIS A 61 5.32 26.45 21.40
CA HIS A 61 6.44 26.94 22.20
C HIS A 61 6.18 28.26 22.96
N PRO A 62 5.55 29.30 22.38
CA PRO A 62 5.31 30.55 23.10
C PRO A 62 4.24 30.44 24.20
N LEU A 63 3.27 29.51 24.09
CA LEU A 63 2.27 29.28 25.14
C LEU A 63 2.85 28.49 26.31
N LEU A 64 3.69 27.50 26.04
CA LEU A 64 4.40 26.73 27.06
C LEU A 64 5.41 27.61 27.80
N GLN A 65 6.11 28.51 27.08
CA GLN A 65 7.04 29.45 27.70
C GLN A 65 6.32 30.51 28.57
N ARG A 66 5.11 30.93 28.19
CA ARG A 66 4.30 31.87 28.99
C ARG A 66 3.77 31.21 30.27
N LEU A 67 3.37 29.93 30.22
CA LEU A 67 2.98 29.16 31.41
C LEU A 67 4.16 28.96 32.39
N HIS A 68 5.36 28.72 31.88
CA HIS A 68 6.58 28.62 32.71
C HIS A 68 6.96 29.96 33.37
N SER A 69 6.58 31.10 32.77
CA SER A 69 6.92 32.44 33.26
C SER A 69 5.98 32.96 34.36
N HIS A 70 4.82 32.32 34.57
CA HIS A 70 3.82 32.74 35.56
C HIS A 70 3.92 32.02 36.93
N SER A 71 4.93 31.16 37.14
CA SER A 71 5.23 30.62 38.48
C SER A 71 6.05 31.62 39.29
N SER A 72 5.43 32.71 39.72
CA SER A 72 5.96 33.57 40.77
C SER A 72 4.88 33.87 41.80
N THR A 73 4.75 32.96 42.77
CA THR A 73 4.53 33.31 44.18
C THR A 73 4.89 32.10 45.04
N GLN A 74 6.02 32.22 45.72
CA GLN A 74 6.47 31.37 46.82
C GLN A 74 5.53 31.55 48.02
N ILE A 75 4.67 30.57 48.36
CA ILE A 75 4.25 30.31 49.75
C ILE A 75 3.87 28.82 49.87
N LEU A 76 4.87 27.94 49.96
CA LEU A 76 4.89 26.68 50.70
C LEU A 76 6.22 25.99 50.38
N GLY A 77 6.88 25.45 51.41
CA GLY A 77 8.28 25.06 51.45
C GLY A 77 8.78 24.12 50.35
N PRO A 78 10.10 23.88 50.28
CA PRO A 78 10.73 23.15 49.18
C PRO A 78 10.24 21.69 49.19
N LEU A 79 9.27 21.39 48.34
CA LEU A 79 8.96 20.01 47.99
C LEU A 79 10.06 19.55 47.03
N PRO A 80 10.76 18.44 47.32
CA PRO A 80 11.81 17.95 46.43
C PRO A 80 11.20 17.72 45.05
N THR A 81 11.89 18.20 44.02
CA THR A 81 11.67 17.89 42.62
C THR A 81 11.45 16.38 42.47
N GLN A 82 10.17 15.99 42.37
CA GLN A 82 9.78 14.63 42.09
C GLN A 82 10.22 14.37 40.64
N PRO A 83 11.11 13.40 40.39
CA PRO A 83 11.54 13.11 39.04
C PRO A 83 10.33 12.63 38.25
N LEU A 84 10.08 13.25 37.11
CA LEU A 84 9.19 12.71 36.09
C LEU A 84 9.55 11.23 35.89
N SER A 85 8.51 10.40 35.97
CA SER A 85 8.54 8.95 36.18
C SER A 85 9.65 8.22 35.41
N PRO A 86 10.35 7.24 36.04
CA PRO A 86 11.31 6.34 35.39
C PRO A 86 10.78 5.68 34.09
N GLU A 87 9.46 5.52 34.03
CA GLU A 87 8.72 4.93 32.91
C GLU A 87 8.81 5.74 31.60
N VAL A 88 8.91 7.08 31.67
CA VAL A 88 9.08 7.92 30.48
C VAL A 88 10.47 7.74 29.89
N HIS A 89 11.51 7.69 30.72
CA HIS A 89 12.88 7.44 30.25
C HIS A 89 13.07 6.01 29.72
N ILE A 90 12.39 5.02 30.29
CA ILE A 90 12.39 3.65 29.77
C ILE A 90 11.73 3.62 28.38
N MET A 91 10.59 4.31 28.21
CA MET A 91 9.92 4.41 26.92
C MET A 91 10.78 5.14 25.87
N GLU A 92 11.43 6.24 26.25
CA GLU A 92 12.37 6.98 25.39
C GLU A 92 13.54 6.07 24.93
N ALA A 93 14.18 5.36 25.86
CA ALA A 93 15.24 4.41 25.53
C ALA A 93 14.77 3.28 24.61
N HIS A 94 13.55 2.77 24.81
CA HIS A 94 12.96 1.78 23.91
C HIS A 94 12.67 2.34 22.51
N MET A 95 12.18 3.57 22.40
CA MET A 95 11.99 4.25 21.12
C MET A 95 13.31 4.48 20.39
N GLU A 96 14.35 4.91 21.11
CA GLU A 96 15.70 5.07 20.56
C GLU A 96 16.29 3.73 20.08
N GLN A 97 16.10 2.66 20.85
CA GLN A 97 16.49 1.31 20.46
C GLN A 97 15.73 0.86 19.19
N LEU A 98 14.42 1.11 19.11
CA LEU A 98 13.61 0.77 17.94
C LEU A 98 14.06 1.58 16.71
N ARG A 99 14.35 2.88 16.88
CA ARG A 99 14.87 3.77 15.84
C ARG A 99 16.22 3.29 15.34
N GLY A 100 17.14 2.93 16.24
CA GLY A 100 18.44 2.35 15.89
C GLY A 100 18.30 1.02 15.14
N ASN A 101 17.34 0.17 15.51
CA ASN A 101 17.06 -1.08 14.79
C ASN A 101 16.48 -0.81 13.40
N ILE A 102 15.59 0.17 13.23
CA ILE A 102 15.08 0.58 11.93
C ILE A 102 16.21 1.09 11.03
N GLU A 103 17.14 1.89 11.57
CA GLU A 103 18.30 2.37 10.82
C GLU A 103 19.24 1.23 10.40
N LYS A 104 19.50 0.26 11.29
CA LYS A 104 20.25 -0.96 10.95
C LYS A 104 19.57 -1.74 9.82
N LEU A 105 18.25 -1.94 9.89
CA LEU A 105 17.47 -2.62 8.84
C LEU A 105 17.52 -1.86 7.52
N LYS A 106 17.47 -0.52 7.53
CA LYS A 106 17.65 0.31 6.32
C LYS A 106 19.05 0.11 5.72
N CYS A 107 20.10 0.08 6.54
CA CYS A 107 21.46 -0.20 6.08
C CYS A 107 21.59 -1.60 5.47
N PHE A 108 21.01 -2.63 6.10
CA PHE A 108 20.97 -3.98 5.53
C PHE A 108 20.21 -4.03 4.21
N ASN A 109 19.07 -3.35 4.11
CA ASN A 109 18.30 -3.32 2.87
C ASN A 109 19.06 -2.63 1.72
N ARG A 110 19.78 -1.54 2.00
CA ARG A 110 20.66 -0.89 1.02
C ARG A 110 21.80 -1.82 0.59
N LEU A 111 22.44 -2.50 1.54
CA LEU A 111 23.52 -3.44 1.26
C LEU A 111 23.04 -4.63 0.42
N LEU A 112 21.90 -5.23 0.78
CA LEU A 112 21.28 -6.31 0.01
C LEU A 112 20.90 -5.85 -1.39
N SER A 113 20.34 -4.64 -1.53
CA SER A 113 20.01 -4.07 -2.84
C SER A 113 21.25 -3.89 -3.71
N ALA A 114 22.37 -3.43 -3.14
CA ALA A 114 23.63 -3.31 -3.87
C ALA A 114 24.18 -4.68 -4.30
N VAL A 115 24.11 -5.70 -3.44
CA VAL A 115 24.51 -7.07 -3.77
C VAL A 115 23.62 -7.65 -4.87
N LEU A 116 22.30 -7.50 -4.77
CA LEU A 116 21.36 -7.96 -5.80
C LEU A 116 21.61 -7.27 -7.15
N GLN A 117 21.92 -5.98 -7.15
CA GLN A 117 22.28 -5.26 -8.37
C GLN A 117 23.61 -5.78 -8.95
N GLY A 118 24.59 -6.12 -8.10
CA GLY A 118 25.82 -6.79 -8.51
C GLY A 118 25.57 -8.17 -9.13
N TYR A 119 24.69 -8.96 -8.52
CA TYR A 119 24.26 -10.26 -9.05
C TYR A 119 23.53 -10.14 -10.38
N LYS A 120 22.65 -9.14 -10.53
CA LYS A 120 21.97 -8.84 -11.79
C LYS A 120 22.98 -8.54 -12.90
N GLY A 121 23.94 -7.66 -12.64
CA GLY A 121 25.00 -7.34 -13.61
C GLY A 121 25.89 -8.55 -13.94
N HIS A 122 26.15 -9.43 -12.97
CA HIS A 122 26.87 -10.68 -13.22
C HIS A 122 26.08 -11.64 -14.10
N CYS A 123 24.77 -11.83 -13.84
CA CYS A 123 23.89 -12.62 -14.69
C CYS A 123 23.79 -12.07 -16.11
N GLU A 124 23.68 -10.75 -16.28
CA GLU A 124 23.69 -10.09 -17.59
C GLU A 124 25.01 -10.33 -18.34
N SER A 125 26.15 -10.21 -17.64
CA SER A 125 27.48 -10.49 -18.21
C SER A 125 27.61 -11.97 -18.64
N LEU A 126 27.21 -12.92 -17.81
CA LEU A 126 27.19 -14.34 -18.16
C LEU A 126 26.25 -14.63 -19.33
N SER A 127 25.07 -13.99 -19.38
CA SER A 127 24.13 -14.14 -20.49
C SER A 127 24.73 -13.62 -21.81
N MET A 128 25.45 -12.51 -21.78
CA MET A 128 26.15 -11.98 -22.95
C MET A 128 27.28 -12.90 -23.39
N GLN A 129 28.05 -13.44 -22.44
CA GLN A 129 29.11 -14.43 -22.72
C GLN A 129 28.55 -15.72 -23.33
N LEU A 130 27.41 -16.21 -22.82
CA LEU A 130 26.73 -17.37 -23.40
C LEU A 130 26.25 -17.08 -24.83
N GLY A 131 25.61 -15.93 -25.06
CA GLY A 131 25.19 -15.54 -26.41
C GLY A 131 26.37 -15.41 -27.39
N GLN A 132 27.51 -14.91 -26.91
CA GLN A 132 28.74 -14.88 -27.71
C GLN A 132 29.24 -16.30 -28.02
N ARG A 133 29.27 -17.21 -27.04
CA ARG A 133 29.73 -18.59 -27.24
C ARG A 133 28.79 -19.40 -28.14
N GLU A 134 27.48 -19.15 -28.07
CA GLU A 134 26.49 -19.73 -28.99
C GLU A 134 26.70 -19.22 -30.42
N ALA A 135 26.93 -17.92 -30.60
CA ALA A 135 27.27 -17.36 -31.90
C ALA A 135 28.60 -17.92 -32.45
N GLU A 136 29.63 -18.05 -31.60
CA GLU A 136 30.90 -18.68 -31.97
C GLU A 136 30.72 -20.15 -32.36
N ALA A 137 29.92 -20.93 -31.61
CA ALA A 137 29.65 -22.33 -31.91
C ALA A 137 28.88 -22.49 -33.24
N THR A 138 27.87 -21.66 -33.49
CA THR A 138 27.13 -21.67 -34.77
C THR A 138 28.01 -21.24 -35.95
N ALA A 139 28.89 -20.26 -35.76
CA ALA A 139 29.87 -19.87 -36.78
C ALA A 139 30.85 -21.02 -37.09
N LEU A 140 31.39 -21.69 -36.07
CA LEU A 140 32.24 -22.87 -36.25
C LEU A 140 31.49 -24.02 -36.95
N GLN A 141 30.24 -24.26 -36.59
CA GLN A 141 29.42 -25.29 -37.23
C GLN A 141 29.18 -24.98 -38.72
N LEU A 142 28.87 -23.73 -39.07
CA LEU A 142 28.72 -23.31 -40.47
C LEU A 142 30.04 -23.41 -41.24
N ALA A 143 31.16 -23.00 -40.63
CA ALA A 143 32.48 -23.13 -41.25
C ALA A 143 32.85 -24.59 -41.52
N LEU A 144 32.57 -25.48 -40.57
CA LEU A 144 32.78 -26.92 -40.72
C LEU A 144 31.91 -27.47 -41.84
N GLN A 145 30.61 -27.15 -41.86
CA GLN A 145 29.71 -27.55 -42.95
C GLN A 145 30.23 -27.07 -44.30
N TYR A 146 30.58 -25.80 -44.47
CA TYR A 146 31.12 -25.32 -45.75
C TYR A 146 32.43 -26.00 -46.13
N SER A 147 33.28 -26.37 -45.17
CA SER A 147 34.50 -27.14 -45.44
C SER A 147 34.21 -28.58 -45.90
N GLU A 148 33.21 -29.25 -45.31
CA GLU A 148 32.76 -30.58 -45.72
C GLU A 148 32.22 -30.56 -47.16
N HIS A 149 31.36 -29.58 -47.48
CA HIS A 149 30.83 -29.41 -48.84
C HIS A 149 31.94 -29.06 -49.86
N CYS A 150 32.97 -28.30 -49.44
CA CYS A 150 34.15 -28.07 -50.28
C CYS A 150 34.91 -29.37 -50.55
N GLU A 151 35.12 -30.19 -49.51
CA GLU A 151 35.79 -31.49 -49.64
C GLU A 151 35.04 -32.42 -50.60
N GLU A 152 33.72 -32.51 -50.46
CA GLU A 152 32.85 -33.27 -51.36
C GLU A 152 32.96 -32.79 -52.81
N ALA A 153 32.91 -31.48 -53.05
CA ALA A 153 33.08 -30.90 -54.38
C ALA A 153 34.45 -31.23 -54.99
N TYR A 154 35.53 -31.15 -54.21
CA TYR A 154 36.86 -31.54 -54.67
C TYR A 154 36.99 -33.04 -54.91
N ARG A 155 36.34 -33.88 -54.09
CA ARG A 155 36.32 -35.34 -54.27
C ARG A 155 35.65 -35.73 -55.59
N VAL A 156 34.51 -35.13 -55.92
CA VAL A 156 33.81 -35.37 -57.19
C VAL A 156 34.62 -34.83 -58.38
N LEU A 157 35.26 -33.66 -58.25
CA LEU A 157 36.16 -33.13 -59.28
C LEU A 157 37.37 -34.05 -59.55
N LEU A 158 37.92 -34.69 -58.50
CA LEU A 158 38.98 -35.68 -58.65
C LEU A 158 38.46 -36.94 -59.35
N ALA A 159 37.31 -37.47 -58.94
CA ALA A 159 36.69 -38.65 -59.56
C ALA A 159 36.38 -38.44 -61.07
N LEU A 160 35.86 -37.26 -61.43
CA LEU A 160 35.64 -36.90 -62.84
C LEU A 160 36.95 -36.88 -63.64
N ARG A 161 38.00 -36.29 -63.08
CA ARG A 161 39.33 -36.26 -63.73
C ARG A 161 39.95 -37.64 -63.87
N GLU A 162 39.82 -38.49 -62.86
CA GLU A 162 40.34 -39.86 -62.88
C GLU A 162 39.61 -40.67 -63.95
N ALA A 163 38.26 -40.61 -63.99
CA ALA A 163 37.45 -41.26 -65.02
C ALA A 163 37.72 -40.75 -66.45
N ASP A 164 37.97 -39.45 -66.61
CA ASP A 164 38.38 -38.85 -67.90
C ASP A 164 39.76 -39.34 -68.36
N SER A 165 40.67 -39.62 -67.41
CA SER A 165 42.03 -40.09 -67.71
C SER A 165 42.10 -41.60 -68.01
N GLU A 166 41.26 -42.40 -67.36
CA GLU A 166 41.17 -43.86 -67.59
C GLU A 166 40.30 -44.21 -68.80
N ALA A 167 39.51 -43.27 -69.34
CA ALA A 167 38.81 -43.43 -70.62
C ALA A 167 39.75 -43.71 -71.81
N GLY A 168 41.06 -43.51 -71.66
CA GLY A 168 42.09 -43.94 -72.63
C GLY A 168 42.45 -45.44 -72.58
N ALA A 169 42.07 -46.17 -71.52
CA ALA A 169 42.39 -47.58 -71.32
C ALA A 169 41.26 -48.30 -70.54
N GLU A 170 40.28 -48.86 -71.26
CA GLU A 170 39.27 -49.83 -70.77
C GLU A 170 38.60 -49.55 -69.38
N ALA A 171 38.40 -48.28 -68.99
CA ALA A 171 37.57 -47.99 -67.82
C ALA A 171 36.06 -48.13 -68.10
N PRO A 172 35.27 -48.63 -67.14
CA PRO A 172 33.84 -48.80 -67.32
C PRO A 172 33.17 -47.42 -67.35
N MET A 173 32.50 -47.12 -68.46
CA MET A 173 31.70 -45.90 -68.71
C MET A 173 30.70 -45.57 -67.57
N GLY A 174 30.39 -46.54 -66.71
CA GLY A 174 29.56 -46.39 -65.51
C GLY A 174 30.15 -45.44 -64.47
N ASP A 175 31.46 -45.49 -64.21
CA ASP A 175 32.10 -44.74 -63.11
C ASP A 175 32.09 -43.21 -63.40
N LEU A 176 32.29 -42.84 -64.67
CA LEU A 176 32.17 -41.46 -65.15
C LEU A 176 30.73 -40.95 -65.01
N GLN A 177 29.75 -41.76 -65.41
CA GLN A 177 28.34 -41.39 -65.33
C GLN A 177 27.83 -41.33 -63.89
N GLU A 178 28.40 -42.11 -62.98
CA GLU A 178 28.14 -42.03 -61.55
C GLU A 178 28.70 -40.73 -60.97
N ALA A 179 29.95 -40.39 -61.24
CA ALA A 179 30.58 -39.13 -60.82
C ALA A 179 29.82 -37.89 -61.34
N GLU A 180 29.34 -37.92 -62.60
CA GLU A 180 28.51 -36.85 -63.16
C GLU A 180 27.16 -36.73 -62.43
N LYS A 181 26.51 -37.84 -62.06
CA LYS A 181 25.27 -37.81 -61.26
C LYS A 181 25.53 -37.25 -59.87
N GLU A 182 26.66 -37.60 -59.24
CA GLU A 182 27.03 -37.03 -57.94
C GLU A 182 27.27 -35.52 -58.02
N ALA A 183 27.92 -35.06 -59.11
CA ALA A 183 28.13 -33.64 -59.38
C ALA A 183 26.81 -32.86 -59.48
N TRP A 184 25.85 -33.37 -60.26
CA TRP A 184 24.53 -32.76 -60.38
C TRP A 184 23.74 -32.78 -59.06
N ARG A 185 23.92 -33.80 -58.20
CA ARG A 185 23.33 -33.81 -56.85
C ARG A 185 23.86 -32.68 -55.97
N LEU A 186 25.18 -32.44 -55.96
CA LEU A 186 25.79 -31.36 -55.16
C LEU A 186 25.36 -29.97 -55.66
N LEU A 187 25.24 -29.80 -56.97
CA LEU A 187 24.74 -28.55 -57.58
C LEU A 187 23.25 -28.32 -57.24
N ALA A 188 22.41 -29.35 -57.33
CA ALA A 188 21.01 -29.27 -56.93
C ALA A 188 20.86 -28.99 -55.42
N GLN A 189 21.75 -29.56 -54.58
CA GLN A 189 21.80 -29.27 -53.15
C GLN A 189 22.14 -27.79 -52.88
N GLU A 190 23.04 -27.17 -53.65
CA GLU A 190 23.25 -25.71 -53.56
C GLU A 190 21.97 -24.94 -53.85
N GLU A 191 21.31 -25.25 -54.98
CA GLU A 191 20.13 -24.54 -55.45
C GLU A 191 19.01 -24.55 -54.39
N THR A 192 18.80 -25.68 -53.72
CA THR A 192 17.81 -25.78 -52.62
C THR A 192 18.18 -24.94 -51.39
N THR A 193 19.46 -24.82 -51.04
CA THR A 193 19.90 -23.93 -49.95
C THR A 193 19.84 -22.45 -50.32
N ARG A 194 19.90 -22.13 -51.62
CA ARG A 194 19.93 -20.78 -52.17
C ARG A 194 18.53 -20.16 -52.26
N ASP A 195 17.52 -20.97 -52.55
CA ASP A 195 16.13 -20.54 -52.72
C ASP A 195 15.46 -20.07 -51.41
N ALA A 196 16.08 -20.34 -50.25
CA ALA A 196 15.61 -19.84 -48.95
C ALA A 196 16.03 -18.38 -48.65
N GLY A 197 16.96 -17.78 -49.42
CA GLY A 197 17.67 -16.57 -49.00
C GLY A 197 17.62 -15.34 -49.92
N ALA A 198 17.60 -15.47 -51.25
CA ALA A 198 17.56 -14.29 -52.13
C ALA A 198 17.19 -14.63 -53.58
N LEU A 199 16.08 -14.03 -54.04
CA LEU A 199 15.86 -13.63 -55.42
C LEU A 199 17.06 -12.82 -55.90
N GLN A 200 17.94 -13.40 -56.73
CA GLN A 200 18.73 -12.63 -57.69
C GLN A 200 19.33 -13.51 -58.79
N ASN A 201 18.76 -13.28 -59.98
CA ASN A 201 19.29 -13.37 -61.34
C ASN A 201 20.17 -14.57 -61.72
N PRO A 202 19.68 -15.42 -62.64
CA PRO A 202 20.54 -16.30 -63.44
C PRO A 202 21.51 -15.42 -64.23
N GLN A 203 22.81 -15.52 -63.95
CA GLN A 203 23.82 -15.03 -64.89
C GLN A 203 23.77 -15.92 -66.13
N PRO A 204 23.70 -15.33 -67.35
CA PRO A 204 23.64 -16.09 -68.59
C PRO A 204 25.01 -16.71 -68.91
N SER A 205 24.98 -17.95 -69.37
CA SER A 205 26.14 -18.66 -69.92
C SER A 205 26.76 -17.89 -71.11
N PRO A 206 28.08 -17.96 -71.33
CA PRO A 206 28.65 -17.51 -72.59
C PRO A 206 28.38 -18.58 -73.65
N GLU A 207 27.39 -18.34 -74.52
CA GLU A 207 27.35 -19.02 -75.81
C GLU A 207 28.61 -18.67 -76.61
N GLY A 208 29.44 -19.68 -76.86
CA GLY A 208 30.46 -19.59 -77.88
C GLY A 208 31.59 -20.59 -77.71
N SER A 209 31.53 -21.66 -78.52
CA SER A 209 32.68 -22.36 -79.12
C SER A 209 32.99 -23.77 -78.62
N SER A 210 32.83 -24.69 -79.59
CA SER A 210 33.55 -25.94 -79.87
C SER A 210 33.46 -27.11 -78.89
N VAL A 211 32.76 -28.17 -79.35
CA VAL A 211 33.14 -29.59 -79.31
C VAL A 211 34.00 -30.03 -78.12
N ASP A 212 33.54 -29.78 -76.90
CA ASP A 212 34.08 -30.45 -75.72
C ASP A 212 32.97 -31.15 -74.96
N LYS A 213 33.37 -32.24 -74.32
CA LYS A 213 32.52 -33.27 -73.74
C LYS A 213 31.65 -32.65 -72.64
N PRO A 214 30.37 -33.09 -72.46
CA PRO A 214 29.48 -32.58 -71.41
C PRO A 214 30.11 -32.61 -69.98
N THR A 215 31.10 -33.46 -69.78
CA THR A 215 31.90 -33.62 -68.56
C THR A 215 32.72 -32.37 -68.19
N GLU A 216 33.22 -31.60 -69.16
CA GLU A 216 34.00 -30.38 -68.88
C GLU A 216 33.13 -29.22 -68.36
N GLU A 217 31.90 -29.11 -68.86
CA GLU A 217 30.92 -28.12 -68.39
C GLU A 217 30.55 -28.37 -66.92
N VAL A 218 30.32 -29.63 -66.55
CA VAL A 218 30.03 -30.05 -65.16
C VAL A 218 31.22 -29.73 -64.24
N ALA A 219 32.45 -30.00 -64.70
CA ALA A 219 33.66 -29.68 -63.94
C ALA A 219 33.90 -28.17 -63.78
N PHE A 220 33.45 -27.34 -64.73
CA PHE A 220 33.50 -25.88 -64.59
C PHE A 220 32.49 -25.39 -63.56
N GLN A 221 31.25 -25.89 -63.61
CA GLN A 221 30.20 -25.52 -62.65
C GLN A 221 30.58 -25.91 -61.21
N LEU A 222 31.13 -27.10 -60.99
CA LEU A 222 31.64 -27.54 -59.68
C LEU A 222 32.78 -26.66 -59.15
N ARG A 223 33.70 -26.23 -60.02
CA ARG A 223 34.77 -25.28 -59.64
C ARG A 223 34.20 -23.93 -59.20
N SER A 224 33.18 -23.45 -59.90
CA SER A 224 32.47 -22.22 -59.51
C SER A 224 31.73 -22.38 -58.17
N TYR A 225 31.15 -23.55 -57.91
CA TYR A 225 30.49 -23.89 -56.66
C TYR A 225 31.48 -23.94 -55.48
N ALA A 226 32.64 -24.59 -55.67
CA ALA A 226 33.71 -24.62 -54.68
C ALA A 226 34.24 -23.21 -54.35
N GLN A 227 34.39 -22.33 -55.34
CA GLN A 227 34.76 -20.92 -55.11
C GLN A 227 33.69 -20.18 -54.29
N ARG A 228 32.40 -20.35 -54.60
CA ARG A 228 31.31 -19.74 -53.81
C ARG A 228 31.28 -20.24 -52.36
N LEU A 229 31.54 -21.52 -52.14
CA LEU A 229 31.66 -22.08 -50.78
C LEU A 229 32.84 -21.45 -50.02
N GLN A 230 33.99 -21.27 -50.67
CA GLN A 230 35.16 -20.61 -50.08
C GLN A 230 34.88 -19.13 -49.74
N GLU A 231 34.16 -18.42 -50.60
CA GLU A 231 33.70 -17.05 -50.30
C GLU A 231 32.77 -17.03 -49.09
N ARG A 232 31.84 -17.98 -48.97
CA ARG A 232 30.97 -18.13 -47.79
C ARG A 232 31.77 -18.45 -46.53
N CYS A 233 32.78 -19.33 -46.61
CA CYS A 233 33.71 -19.56 -45.50
C CYS A 233 34.41 -18.28 -45.07
N ALA A 234 34.87 -17.45 -46.00
CA ALA A 234 35.56 -16.19 -45.71
C ALA A 234 34.66 -15.16 -45.01
N LEU A 235 33.34 -15.24 -45.21
CA LEU A 235 32.35 -14.39 -44.52
C LEU A 235 32.08 -14.85 -43.08
N VAL A 236 32.29 -16.13 -42.77
CA VAL A 236 32.13 -16.66 -41.42
C VAL A 236 33.33 -16.21 -40.57
N LYS A 237 33.12 -15.14 -39.81
CA LYS A 237 34.12 -14.61 -38.88
C LYS A 237 34.24 -15.53 -37.66
N ILE A 238 35.11 -16.53 -37.77
CA ILE A 238 35.56 -17.29 -36.61
C ILE A 238 36.53 -16.37 -35.85
N LEU A 239 36.14 -15.92 -34.65
CA LEU A 239 37.08 -15.30 -33.73
C LEU A 239 38.07 -16.40 -33.29
N SER A 240 39.15 -16.52 -34.02
CA SER A 240 40.27 -17.40 -33.68
C SER A 240 41.10 -16.76 -32.57
N GLU A 241 40.53 -16.59 -31.39
CA GLU A 241 41.31 -16.64 -30.15
C GLU A 241 40.44 -17.22 -29.03
N PRO A 242 40.89 -18.31 -28.37
CA PRO A 242 40.48 -18.55 -27.00
C PRO A 242 41.16 -17.47 -26.15
N GLY A 243 40.54 -16.29 -26.09
CA GLY A 243 40.94 -15.22 -25.19
C GLY A 243 41.13 -15.83 -23.80
N PRO A 244 42.25 -15.49 -23.12
CA PRO A 244 42.74 -16.22 -21.97
C PRO A 244 41.60 -16.37 -20.99
N THR A 245 41.30 -17.63 -20.65
CA THR A 245 40.38 -18.07 -19.61
C THR A 245 40.02 -16.91 -18.71
N LEU A 246 38.94 -16.20 -19.07
CA LEU A 246 38.33 -15.21 -18.20
C LEU A 246 37.69 -16.04 -17.11
N ALA A 247 38.55 -16.54 -16.21
CA ALA A 247 38.18 -16.92 -14.87
C ALA A 247 37.21 -15.83 -14.44
N PRO A 248 35.99 -16.19 -14.01
CA PRO A 248 35.00 -15.21 -13.61
C PRO A 248 35.72 -14.36 -12.58
N ILE A 249 36.13 -13.14 -12.96
CA ILE A 249 36.82 -12.23 -12.05
C ILE A 249 35.76 -12.05 -10.99
N PRO A 250 35.96 -12.63 -9.79
CA PRO A 250 34.94 -12.53 -8.79
C PRO A 250 35.16 -11.11 -8.28
N THR A 251 34.47 -10.16 -8.90
CA THR A 251 34.29 -8.80 -8.36
C THR A 251 33.29 -8.81 -7.21
N LEU A 252 32.58 -9.93 -7.03
CA LEU A 252 31.54 -10.17 -6.03
C LEU A 252 31.96 -10.75 -4.65
N PRO A 253 33.20 -11.19 -4.35
CA PRO A 253 33.58 -11.64 -3.00
C PRO A 253 33.50 -10.50 -2.01
N ARG A 254 33.78 -9.25 -2.40
CA ARG A 254 33.91 -8.18 -1.40
C ARG A 254 32.58 -7.81 -0.76
N ALA A 255 31.51 -7.68 -1.54
CA ALA A 255 30.20 -7.32 -1.01
C ALA A 255 29.54 -8.50 -0.27
N GLU A 256 29.74 -9.74 -0.74
CA GLU A 256 29.27 -10.94 -0.04
C GLU A 256 30.04 -11.23 1.23
N VAL A 257 31.37 -11.13 1.21
CA VAL A 257 32.22 -11.25 2.40
C VAL A 257 31.90 -10.12 3.37
N MET A 258 31.59 -8.91 2.90
CA MET A 258 31.09 -7.84 3.78
C MET A 258 29.72 -8.16 4.38
N VAL A 259 28.77 -8.70 3.62
CA VAL A 259 27.48 -9.17 4.15
C VAL A 259 27.68 -10.29 5.16
N GLN A 260 28.51 -11.29 4.86
CA GLN A 260 28.79 -12.40 5.75
C GLN A 260 29.59 -11.96 6.99
N ALA A 261 30.51 -11.00 6.86
CA ALA A 261 31.24 -10.42 7.98
C ALA A 261 30.31 -9.58 8.86
N ILE A 262 29.42 -8.77 8.29
CA ILE A 262 28.44 -7.98 9.04
C ILE A 262 27.43 -8.91 9.71
N LEU A 263 26.99 -10.00 9.07
CA LEU A 263 26.12 -11.00 9.70
C LEU A 263 26.87 -11.82 10.78
N GLY A 264 28.16 -12.13 10.58
CA GLY A 264 28.98 -12.90 11.51
C GLY A 264 29.52 -12.11 12.71
N THR A 265 29.67 -10.79 12.58
CA THR A 265 30.12 -9.88 13.65
C THR A 265 28.99 -9.43 14.58
N GLN A 266 27.74 -9.81 14.32
CA GLN A 266 26.62 -9.56 15.23
C GLN A 266 26.67 -10.51 16.42
N HIS A 267 27.58 -10.26 17.36
CA HIS A 267 27.47 -10.72 18.76
C HIS A 267 26.62 -9.71 19.55
N GLY A 268 25.31 -9.77 19.30
CA GLY A 268 24.23 -9.08 20.00
C GLY A 268 22.95 -9.81 19.61
N PRO A 269 21.99 -10.02 20.55
CA PRO A 269 21.19 -11.23 20.63
C PRO A 269 20.74 -11.63 19.25
N ALA A 270 21.19 -12.82 18.82
CA ALA A 270 20.97 -13.37 17.49
C ALA A 270 19.62 -12.87 16.99
N LEU A 271 19.61 -12.10 15.89
CA LEU A 271 18.36 -11.67 15.24
C LEU A 271 17.47 -12.90 15.28
N PRO A 272 16.40 -12.88 16.11
CA PRO A 272 15.70 -14.10 16.41
C PRO A 272 15.25 -14.56 15.04
N ARG A 273 15.68 -15.76 14.66
CA ARG A 273 15.41 -16.35 13.35
C ARG A 273 13.91 -16.63 13.35
N LEU A 274 13.13 -15.56 13.29
CA LEU A 274 11.69 -15.58 13.30
C LEU A 274 11.36 -16.09 11.92
N GLU A 275 11.09 -17.39 11.91
CA GLU A 275 10.54 -18.06 10.77
C GLU A 275 9.35 -17.24 10.27
N LYS A 276 9.18 -17.17 8.95
CA LYS A 276 8.09 -16.43 8.32
C LYS A 276 6.72 -16.74 8.97
N THR A 277 6.55 -17.96 9.45
CA THR A 277 5.41 -18.46 10.22
C THR A 277 5.22 -17.72 11.55
N GLN A 278 6.28 -17.47 12.31
CA GLN A 278 6.23 -16.73 13.57
C GLN A 278 5.86 -15.26 13.34
N ILE A 279 6.46 -14.61 12.32
CA ILE A 279 6.11 -13.23 11.97
C ILE A 279 4.62 -13.13 11.57
N GLN A 280 4.13 -14.11 10.83
CA GLN A 280 2.72 -14.18 10.46
C GLN A 280 1.81 -14.39 11.68
N GLN A 281 2.22 -15.22 12.63
CA GLN A 281 1.48 -15.43 13.89
C GLN A 281 1.45 -14.15 14.74
N ASP A 282 2.58 -13.48 14.92
CA ASP A 282 2.68 -12.24 15.69
C ASP A 282 1.86 -11.11 15.03
N LEU A 283 1.84 -11.06 13.70
CA LEU A 283 1.02 -10.11 12.95
C LEU A 283 -0.49 -10.39 13.10
N ILE A 284 -0.89 -11.66 13.20
CA ILE A 284 -2.28 -12.01 13.50
C ILE A 284 -2.61 -11.63 14.95
N ALA A 285 -1.75 -11.98 15.91
CA ALA A 285 -1.95 -11.66 17.32
C ALA A 285 -2.06 -10.14 17.55
N THR A 286 -1.20 -9.34 16.91
CA THR A 286 -1.26 -7.86 16.98
C THR A 286 -2.51 -7.28 16.32
N ARG A 287 -3.03 -7.90 15.25
CA ARG A 287 -4.31 -7.50 14.65
C ARG A 287 -5.48 -7.80 15.57
N GLU A 288 -5.47 -8.94 16.25
CA GLU A 288 -6.49 -9.32 17.23
C GLU A 288 -6.47 -8.38 18.44
N THR A 289 -5.30 -8.09 19.01
CA THR A 289 -5.19 -7.15 20.13
C THR A 289 -5.62 -5.73 19.74
N LEU A 290 -5.29 -5.28 18.52
CA LEU A 290 -5.75 -3.98 18.01
C LEU A 290 -7.28 -3.96 17.88
N ALA A 291 -7.89 -5.02 17.36
CA ALA A 291 -9.34 -5.13 17.26
C ALA A 291 -10.00 -5.08 18.66
N ASP A 292 -9.44 -5.77 19.64
CA ASP A 292 -9.91 -5.74 21.03
C ASP A 292 -9.80 -4.33 21.66
N LEU A 293 -8.67 -3.66 21.45
CA LEU A 293 -8.46 -2.29 21.93
C LEU A 293 -9.41 -1.31 21.26
N MET A 294 -9.66 -1.46 19.96
CA MET A 294 -10.67 -0.67 19.25
C MET A 294 -12.07 -0.87 19.84
N LEU A 295 -12.46 -2.11 20.13
CA LEU A 295 -13.77 -2.40 20.75
C LEU A 295 -13.87 -1.78 22.15
N ARG A 296 -12.83 -1.93 22.98
CA ARG A 296 -12.76 -1.28 24.31
C ARG A 296 -12.87 0.23 24.21
N LEU A 297 -12.16 0.85 23.26
CA LEU A 297 -12.22 2.28 23.02
C LEU A 297 -13.62 2.74 22.60
N GLN A 298 -14.31 1.98 21.74
CA GLN A 298 -15.69 2.31 21.35
C GLN A 298 -16.66 2.18 22.53
N LEU A 299 -16.48 1.18 23.39
CA LEU A 299 -17.26 1.01 24.61
C LEU A 299 -17.07 2.18 25.56
N VAL A 300 -15.82 2.55 25.86
CA VAL A 300 -15.49 3.70 26.72
C VAL A 300 -16.03 5.01 26.13
N ARG A 301 -15.96 5.20 24.81
CA ARG A 301 -16.56 6.37 24.13
C ARG A 301 -18.08 6.42 24.29
N ARG A 302 -18.77 5.28 24.24
CA ARG A 302 -20.22 5.20 24.46
C ARG A 302 -20.57 5.48 25.93
N GLU A 303 -19.82 4.94 26.87
CA GLU A 303 -19.99 5.22 28.30
C GLU A 303 -19.77 6.70 28.62
N LYS A 304 -18.70 7.30 28.10
CA LYS A 304 -18.43 8.74 28.22
C LYS A 304 -19.61 9.58 27.74
N ARG A 305 -20.12 9.31 26.53
CA ARG A 305 -21.31 10.01 25.99
C ARG A 305 -22.54 9.82 26.88
N GLY A 306 -22.75 8.62 27.41
CA GLY A 306 -23.85 8.34 28.35
C GLY A 306 -23.72 9.14 29.65
N LEU A 307 -22.51 9.28 30.18
CA LEU A 307 -22.24 10.11 31.35
C LEU A 307 -22.40 11.60 31.06
N GLU A 308 -21.92 12.08 29.92
CA GLU A 308 -22.10 13.48 29.48
C GLU A 308 -23.58 13.84 29.35
N LEU A 309 -24.41 12.95 28.79
CA LEU A 309 -25.86 13.16 28.70
C LEU A 309 -26.53 13.18 30.08
N ARG A 310 -26.13 12.30 31.00
CA ARG A 310 -26.63 12.30 32.38
C ARG A 310 -26.23 13.58 33.11
N GLU A 311 -24.99 14.02 32.95
CA GLU A 311 -24.51 15.28 33.54
C GLU A 311 -25.29 16.47 32.96
N ALA A 312 -25.51 16.53 31.65
CA ALA A 312 -26.30 17.57 31.02
C ALA A 312 -27.76 17.58 31.54
N ALA A 313 -28.37 16.40 31.71
CA ALA A 313 -29.71 16.29 32.29
C ALA A 313 -29.77 16.80 33.74
N LEU A 314 -28.79 16.42 34.57
CA LEU A 314 -28.69 16.92 35.95
C LEU A 314 -28.47 18.43 35.99
N ARG A 315 -27.63 18.98 35.10
CA ARG A 315 -27.42 20.43 34.98
C ARG A 315 -28.70 21.17 34.57
N ALA A 316 -29.52 20.59 33.70
CA ALA A 316 -30.81 21.17 33.31
C ALA A 316 -31.87 21.06 34.43
N LEU A 317 -31.83 19.98 35.21
CA LEU A 317 -32.73 19.78 36.34
C LEU A 317 -32.44 20.74 37.51
N GLY A 318 -31.20 21.14 37.73
CA GLY A 318 -30.81 22.03 38.84
C GLY A 318 -31.68 23.31 38.93
N PRO A 319 -31.73 24.15 37.88
CA PRO A 319 -32.56 25.35 37.87
C PRO A 319 -34.06 25.07 38.05
N ALA A 320 -34.58 23.98 37.48
CA ALA A 320 -36.00 23.61 37.63
C ALA A 320 -36.36 23.29 39.09
N HIS A 321 -35.47 22.61 39.83
CA HIS A 321 -35.68 22.34 41.26
C HIS A 321 -35.61 23.62 42.09
N VAL A 322 -34.73 24.57 41.74
CA VAL A 322 -34.66 25.88 42.42
C VAL A 322 -35.96 26.66 42.22
N LEU A 323 -36.47 26.75 41.00
CA LEU A 323 -37.75 27.41 40.71
C LEU A 323 -38.92 26.75 41.45
N LEU A 324 -38.94 25.42 41.54
CA LEU A 324 -39.97 24.71 42.31
C LEU A 324 -39.88 25.01 43.82
N LEU A 325 -38.68 25.14 44.37
CA LEU A 325 -38.48 25.53 45.77
C LEU A 325 -38.91 26.99 46.01
N GLU A 326 -38.63 27.90 45.07
CA GLU A 326 -39.08 29.28 45.13
C GLU A 326 -40.61 29.37 45.06
N GLN A 327 -41.24 28.62 44.14
CA GLN A 327 -42.69 28.54 44.02
C GLN A 327 -43.34 28.03 45.31
N LEU A 328 -42.85 26.92 45.86
CA LEU A 328 -43.37 26.40 47.12
C LEU A 328 -43.21 27.42 48.25
N ARG A 329 -42.05 28.09 48.36
CA ARG A 329 -41.83 29.14 49.37
C ARG A 329 -42.81 30.31 49.22
N TRP A 330 -43.09 30.70 47.97
CA TRP A 330 -44.08 31.72 47.68
C TRP A 330 -45.48 31.27 48.10
N GLU A 331 -45.90 30.04 47.76
CA GLU A 331 -47.19 29.47 48.19
C GLU A 331 -47.30 29.38 49.71
N TRP A 332 -46.24 29.00 50.42
CA TRP A 332 -46.19 28.98 51.88
C TRP A 332 -46.32 30.39 52.49
N ALA A 333 -45.70 31.40 51.87
CA ALA A 333 -45.82 32.78 52.31
C ALA A 333 -47.23 33.33 52.05
N GLU A 334 -47.84 32.97 50.93
CA GLU A 334 -49.19 33.37 50.54
C GLU A 334 -50.27 32.73 51.41
N LEU A 335 -50.15 31.44 51.74
CA LEU A 335 -51.03 30.77 52.71
C LEU A 335 -50.91 31.37 54.12
N ARG A 336 -49.69 31.79 54.51
CA ARG A 336 -49.46 32.47 55.80
C ARG A 336 -50.01 33.89 55.81
N ALA A 337 -49.96 34.62 54.69
CA ALA A 337 -50.55 35.94 54.53
C ALA A 337 -52.09 35.89 54.41
N GLY A 338 -52.64 34.90 53.70
CA GLY A 338 -54.07 34.65 53.57
C GLY A 338 -54.73 34.13 54.86
N GLY A 339 -53.98 33.41 55.69
CA GLY A 339 -54.41 33.00 57.04
C GLY A 339 -54.54 34.13 58.05
N ALA A 340 -53.94 35.30 57.79
CA ALA A 340 -54.06 36.48 58.64
C ALA A 340 -55.22 37.42 58.23
N ASN A 341 -55.79 37.25 57.02
CA ASN A 341 -56.74 38.18 56.45
C ASN A 341 -58.18 37.64 56.32
N SER A 342 -58.51 36.54 57.00
CA SER A 342 -59.90 36.09 57.18
C SER A 342 -60.44 36.41 58.58
N SER A 343 -60.37 37.69 58.97
CA SER A 343 -61.17 38.22 60.07
C SER A 343 -61.41 39.72 59.89
N GLY A 344 -62.53 40.05 59.24
CA GLY A 344 -63.44 41.17 59.53
C GLY A 344 -62.89 42.61 59.66
N GLY A 345 -63.49 43.54 58.91
CA GLY A 345 -63.61 44.93 59.37
C GLY A 345 -63.52 46.00 58.29
N ASP A 346 -64.69 46.40 57.79
CA ASP A 346 -65.12 47.74 57.36
C ASP A 346 -64.17 48.93 57.61
N SER A 347 -63.88 49.74 56.57
CA SER A 347 -64.03 51.21 56.58
C SER A 347 -63.51 51.89 55.29
N SER A 348 -64.16 53.01 54.99
CA SER A 348 -64.19 53.79 53.76
C SER A 348 -63.08 54.86 53.60
N ARG A 349 -62.76 55.18 52.33
CA ARG A 349 -62.59 56.53 51.71
C ARG A 349 -61.18 57.12 51.45
N GLY A 350 -60.93 57.35 50.14
CA GLY A 350 -60.10 58.42 49.53
C GLY A 350 -58.63 58.05 49.27
N ASP A 351 -57.94 58.47 48.21
CA ASP A 351 -58.20 59.26 46.99
C ASP A 351 -56.99 59.03 46.04
N SER A 352 -57.24 59.09 44.73
CA SER A 352 -56.36 59.33 43.57
C SER A 352 -54.87 58.92 43.53
N SER A 353 -54.49 58.15 42.51
CA SER A 353 -53.83 58.69 41.29
C SER A 353 -53.11 57.61 40.45
N GLY A 354 -53.59 57.43 39.22
CA GLY A 354 -52.80 57.32 37.97
C GLY A 354 -51.72 56.25 37.80
N GLY A 355 -51.91 55.39 36.80
CA GLY A 355 -50.80 54.63 36.19
C GLY A 355 -51.25 53.32 35.54
N GLU A 356 -51.90 53.43 34.39
CA GLU A 356 -52.18 52.30 33.50
C GLU A 356 -50.90 52.01 32.71
N GLU A 357 -50.30 50.83 32.90
CA GLU A 357 -49.34 50.30 31.92
C GLU A 357 -49.69 48.86 31.57
N GLU A 358 -50.05 48.75 30.32
CA GLU A 358 -50.57 47.63 29.56
C GLU A 358 -49.42 47.07 28.70
N TRP A 359 -49.53 45.80 28.29
CA TRP A 359 -48.79 45.15 27.20
C TRP A 359 -47.47 44.40 27.47
N HIS A 360 -47.65 43.07 27.63
CA HIS A 360 -47.47 42.04 26.59
C HIS A 360 -46.09 41.83 25.92
N GLN A 361 -45.92 40.57 25.50
CA GLN A 361 -44.96 40.01 24.52
C GLN A 361 -43.57 39.70 25.08
N GLY A 362 -42.96 38.55 24.85
CA GLY A 362 -43.25 37.46 23.92
C GLY A 362 -41.98 36.63 23.80
N LEU A 363 -42.10 35.32 23.93
CA LEU A 363 -41.04 34.39 23.52
C LEU A 363 -40.80 34.54 22.00
N PRO A 364 -39.56 34.47 21.50
CA PRO A 364 -39.33 34.24 20.09
C PRO A 364 -39.45 32.74 19.79
N ALA A 365 -40.29 32.44 18.81
CA ALA A 365 -40.60 31.10 18.34
C ALA A 365 -39.78 30.70 17.10
N VAL A 366 -39.78 29.38 16.83
CA VAL A 366 -39.70 28.68 15.50
C VAL A 366 -38.28 28.21 15.06
N PRO A 367 -38.09 27.15 14.21
CA PRO A 367 -39.01 26.15 13.56
C PRO A 367 -38.63 24.66 13.82
N GLY A 368 -39.42 23.61 13.55
CA GLY A 368 -40.67 23.40 12.83
C GLY A 368 -40.90 21.88 12.64
N GLY A 369 -42.13 21.44 12.36
CA GLY A 369 -42.40 20.03 11.97
C GLY A 369 -43.81 19.47 12.26
N THR A 370 -44.82 20.00 11.56
CA THR A 370 -46.06 19.32 11.09
C THR A 370 -46.86 18.39 12.01
N SER A 371 -48.04 18.84 12.42
CA SER A 371 -49.34 18.22 12.05
C SER A 371 -50.42 18.85 12.93
N GLY A 372 -51.41 19.48 12.32
CA GLY A 372 -52.50 20.13 13.04
C GLY A 372 -53.34 19.13 13.82
N VAL A 373 -53.78 19.55 15.01
CA VAL A 373 -55.12 19.37 15.59
C VAL A 373 -55.14 20.17 16.90
N ASP A 374 -56.10 21.08 16.98
CA ASP A 374 -56.85 21.54 18.15
C ASP A 374 -56.09 22.00 19.41
N GLY A 375 -56.08 23.32 19.59
CA GLY A 375 -55.65 23.96 20.82
C GLY A 375 -56.70 23.79 21.91
N GLY A 376 -56.42 22.94 22.89
CA GLY A 376 -57.26 22.81 24.07
C GLY A 376 -57.08 21.49 24.81
N GLN A 377 -55.95 21.33 25.51
CA GLN A 377 -55.83 20.48 26.70
C GLN A 377 -54.44 20.61 27.32
N VAL A 378 -54.21 21.75 27.97
CA VAL A 378 -53.22 21.83 29.05
C VAL A 378 -53.89 21.20 30.28
N GLY A 379 -53.26 20.15 30.83
CA GLY A 379 -53.55 19.65 32.18
C GLY A 379 -54.64 18.59 32.28
N LYS A 380 -54.43 17.39 31.72
CA LYS A 380 -55.11 16.19 32.21
C LYS A 380 -54.12 15.39 33.03
N ALA A 381 -54.34 15.32 34.34
CA ALA A 381 -53.59 14.42 35.21
C ALA A 381 -53.69 13.01 34.62
N TRP A 382 -52.55 12.39 34.33
CA TRP A 382 -52.53 11.04 33.76
C TRP A 382 -53.12 10.08 34.77
N ASP A 383 -54.18 9.36 34.38
CA ASP A 383 -54.77 8.34 35.24
C ASP A 383 -53.70 7.27 35.53
N PRO A 384 -53.35 7.00 36.79
CA PRO A 384 -52.24 6.11 37.16
C PRO A 384 -52.41 4.69 36.62
N GLU A 385 -53.66 4.24 36.43
CA GLU A 385 -53.99 2.95 35.84
C GLU A 385 -53.66 2.85 34.34
N LYS A 386 -53.81 3.95 33.57
CA LYS A 386 -53.46 3.96 32.15
C LYS A 386 -51.95 3.93 31.95
N LEU A 387 -51.21 4.66 32.77
CA LEU A 387 -49.74 4.59 32.80
C LEU A 387 -49.26 3.20 33.19
N ALA A 388 -49.88 2.56 34.19
CA ALA A 388 -49.55 1.19 34.57
C ALA A 388 -49.79 0.21 33.41
N GLN A 389 -50.89 0.38 32.67
CA GLN A 389 -51.22 -0.45 31.50
C GLN A 389 -50.21 -0.24 30.35
N GLU A 390 -49.83 0.99 30.05
CA GLU A 390 -48.82 1.31 29.03
C GLU A 390 -47.45 0.78 29.41
N LEU A 391 -47.09 0.86 30.70
CA LEU A 391 -45.86 0.25 31.22
C LEU A 391 -45.90 -1.28 31.08
N ALA A 392 -47.01 -1.94 31.41
CA ALA A 392 -47.16 -3.38 31.21
C ALA A 392 -47.03 -3.79 29.72
N VAL A 393 -47.64 -3.03 28.81
CA VAL A 393 -47.52 -3.26 27.35
C VAL A 393 -46.09 -3.01 26.87
N SER A 394 -45.41 -1.99 27.40
CA SER A 394 -44.01 -1.72 27.06
C SER A 394 -43.07 -2.81 27.58
N LEU A 395 -43.33 -3.36 28.77
CA LEU A 395 -42.55 -4.44 29.37
C LEU A 395 -42.71 -5.75 28.62
N THR A 396 -43.94 -6.09 28.20
CA THR A 396 -44.20 -7.28 27.35
C THR A 396 -43.51 -7.14 26.00
N ARG A 397 -43.65 -5.99 25.32
CA ARG A 397 -42.91 -5.70 24.08
C ARG A 397 -41.39 -5.80 24.26
N ALA A 398 -40.87 -5.34 25.39
CA ALA A 398 -39.44 -5.45 25.70
C ALA A 398 -39.01 -6.89 26.03
N ALA A 399 -39.90 -7.75 26.52
CA ALA A 399 -39.65 -9.18 26.68
C ALA A 399 -39.61 -9.88 25.32
N ASP A 400 -40.58 -9.61 24.44
CA ASP A 400 -40.64 -10.18 23.09
C ASP A 400 -39.40 -9.81 22.26
N LEU A 401 -38.96 -8.55 22.33
CA LEU A 401 -37.73 -8.11 21.67
C LEU A 401 -36.48 -8.81 22.22
N ARG A 402 -36.44 -9.12 23.52
CA ARG A 402 -35.34 -9.89 24.11
C ARG A 402 -35.34 -11.33 23.61
N GLU A 403 -36.50 -11.96 23.47
CA GLU A 403 -36.62 -13.31 22.91
C GLU A 403 -36.18 -13.33 21.43
N GLN A 404 -36.60 -12.34 20.64
CA GLN A 404 -36.15 -12.19 19.25
C GLN A 404 -34.63 -12.02 19.15
N LEU A 405 -34.03 -11.21 20.01
CA LEU A 405 -32.57 -11.06 20.07
C LEU A 405 -31.86 -12.35 20.45
N GLN A 406 -32.42 -13.14 21.38
CA GLN A 406 -31.87 -14.45 21.75
C GLN A 406 -31.97 -15.45 20.59
N SER A 407 -33.10 -15.47 19.88
CA SER A 407 -33.28 -16.31 18.68
C SER A 407 -32.28 -15.96 17.58
N LEU A 408 -32.15 -14.67 17.24
CA LEU A 408 -31.19 -14.18 16.24
C LEU A 408 -29.75 -14.49 16.65
N ARG A 409 -29.42 -14.37 17.94
CA ARG A 409 -28.10 -14.78 18.45
C ARG A 409 -27.85 -16.26 18.22
N GLY A 410 -28.83 -17.12 18.51
CA GLY A 410 -28.73 -18.56 18.24
C GLY A 410 -28.57 -18.88 16.75
N GLU A 411 -29.23 -18.14 15.86
CA GLU A 411 -29.06 -18.25 14.41
C GLU A 411 -27.66 -17.86 13.96
N LEU A 412 -27.13 -16.74 14.45
CA LEU A 412 -25.78 -16.29 14.15
C LEU A 412 -24.73 -17.27 14.66
N GLU A 413 -24.91 -17.84 15.85
CA GLU A 413 -24.01 -18.86 16.40
C GLU A 413 -24.03 -20.14 15.54
N ARG A 414 -25.20 -20.58 15.10
CA ARG A 414 -25.33 -21.72 14.15
C ARG A 414 -24.64 -21.42 12.82
N MET A 415 -24.81 -20.22 12.26
CA MET A 415 -24.14 -19.83 11.02
C MET A 415 -22.63 -19.73 11.18
N ALA A 416 -22.15 -19.22 12.32
CA ALA A 416 -20.74 -19.16 12.64
C ALA A 416 -20.12 -20.57 12.78
N GLN A 417 -20.83 -21.51 13.42
CA GLN A 417 -20.42 -22.92 13.50
C GLN A 417 -20.35 -23.57 12.12
N LYS A 418 -21.37 -23.39 11.26
CA LYS A 418 -21.36 -23.86 9.87
C LYS A 418 -20.18 -23.26 9.08
N GLY A 419 -19.90 -21.97 9.26
CA GLY A 419 -18.76 -21.30 8.63
C GLY A 419 -17.40 -21.82 9.09
N ARG A 420 -17.26 -22.19 10.38
CA ARG A 420 -16.05 -22.84 10.91
C ARG A 420 -15.87 -24.24 10.32
N ALA A 421 -16.93 -25.04 10.23
CA ALA A 421 -16.88 -26.37 9.64
C ALA A 421 -16.51 -26.34 8.15
N ARG A 422 -17.05 -25.40 7.37
CA ARG A 422 -16.66 -25.23 5.96
C ARG A 422 -15.18 -24.85 5.81
N ARG A 423 -14.66 -24.01 6.70
CA ARG A 423 -13.24 -23.62 6.69
C ARG A 423 -12.33 -24.79 7.08
N SER A 424 -12.70 -25.62 8.04
CA SER A 424 -11.93 -26.83 8.36
C SER A 424 -11.93 -27.82 7.20
N GLN A 425 -13.08 -28.07 6.58
CA GLN A 425 -13.19 -28.91 5.38
C GLN A 425 -12.33 -28.38 4.22
N SER A 426 -12.37 -27.06 3.95
CA SER A 426 -11.53 -26.45 2.92
C SER A 426 -10.04 -26.56 3.24
N ALA A 427 -9.65 -26.43 4.51
CA ALA A 427 -8.26 -26.61 4.93
C ALA A 427 -7.78 -28.06 4.77
N GLU A 428 -8.65 -29.05 5.01
CA GLU A 428 -8.36 -30.46 4.76
C GLU A 428 -8.17 -30.76 3.28
N LEU A 429 -9.10 -30.31 2.42
CA LEU A 429 -8.98 -30.47 0.97
C LEU A 429 -7.70 -29.81 0.43
N ASN A 430 -7.36 -28.61 0.89
CA ASN A 430 -6.11 -27.95 0.51
C ASN A 430 -4.87 -28.74 0.95
N ARG A 431 -4.88 -29.35 2.14
CA ARG A 431 -3.78 -30.22 2.59
C ARG A 431 -3.65 -31.45 1.71
N ASP A 432 -4.75 -32.07 1.31
CA ASP A 432 -4.74 -33.26 0.46
C ASP A 432 -4.27 -32.93 -0.97
N LEU A 433 -4.68 -31.78 -1.53
CA LEU A 433 -4.14 -31.28 -2.81
C LEU A 433 -2.63 -31.05 -2.75
N CYS A 434 -2.13 -30.44 -1.66
CA CYS A 434 -0.70 -30.22 -1.44
C CYS A 434 0.09 -31.54 -1.30
N LYS A 435 -0.53 -32.61 -0.77
CA LYS A 435 0.09 -33.94 -0.70
C LYS A 435 0.12 -34.62 -2.07
N ALA A 436 -0.89 -34.43 -2.91
CA ALA A 436 -0.96 -35.01 -4.24
C ALA A 436 0.00 -34.35 -5.26
N HIS A 437 0.48 -33.13 -4.99
CA HIS A 437 1.44 -32.39 -5.82
C HIS A 437 2.91 -32.50 -5.35
N ARG A 438 3.20 -33.36 -4.38
CA ARG A 438 4.55 -33.80 -4.03
C ARG A 438 4.77 -35.21 -4.53
#